data_AF-A0A1I8ANM1-F1
#
_entry.id   AF-A0A1I8ANM1-F1
#
_cell.length_a   1.000
_cell.length_b   1.000
_cell.length_c   1.000
_cell.angle_alpha   90.00
_cell.angle_beta   90.00
_cell.angle_gamma   90.00
#
_symmetry.space_group_name_H-M   'P 1'
#
loop_
_entity.id
_entity.type
_entity.pdbx_description
1 polymer ?
#
loop_
_entity_poly.entity_id
_entity_poly.type
_entity_poly.pdbx_seq_one_letter_code
_entity_poly.pdbx_strand_id
1 'polypeptide(L)'
;MKGHTELATHHTRYGGGPGTTALSVAADQPRFHYTPAGEVLKVQLDSRRVSAVCWRLMQRQGQQALRFNTQMTDPEALRRWLMLLDFVVSTLNDSDIALRTSLAPSIEEMLTLTLLDIQAHNYSDALRSPTTNITPKQLRLAIDFMEAHFEQALTLAQIADQAN
;
A
#
# COMPACT_ATOMS: atom_id res chain seq x y z
N MET A 1 27.07 11.55 5.27
CA MET A 1 27.53 10.23 4.77
C MET A 1 27.75 10.33 3.26
N LYS A 2 28.83 9.73 2.73
CA LYS A 2 29.11 9.70 1.29
C LYS A 2 28.75 8.30 0.78
N GLY A 3 27.73 8.19 -0.06
CA GLY A 3 27.31 6.93 -0.67
C GLY A 3 26.32 7.22 -1.79
N HIS A 4 26.55 6.65 -2.96
CA HIS A 4 25.62 6.74 -4.08
C HIS A 4 25.16 5.33 -4.43
N THR A 5 23.86 5.19 -4.65
CA THR A 5 23.23 3.98 -5.17
C THR A 5 22.59 4.32 -6.50
N GLU A 6 22.80 3.48 -7.50
CA GLU A 6 22.10 3.58 -8.77
C GLU A 6 21.21 2.34 -8.95
N LEU A 7 19.92 2.56 -9.12
CA LEU A 7 18.96 1.53 -9.51
C LEU A 7 18.72 1.65 -11.01
N ALA A 8 19.09 0.62 -11.77
CA ALA A 8 18.77 0.50 -13.18
C ALA A 8 17.64 -0.51 -13.38
N THR A 9 16.54 -0.07 -13.99
CA THR A 9 15.52 -0.95 -14.58
C THR A 9 15.73 -1.01 -16.10
N HIS A 10 15.01 -1.89 -16.81
CA HIS A 10 15.18 -2.07 -18.25
C HIS A 10 15.03 -0.78 -19.09
N HIS A 11 14.36 0.26 -18.57
CA HIS A 11 14.10 1.51 -19.29
C HIS A 11 14.67 2.77 -18.63
N THR A 12 15.09 2.73 -17.36
CA THR A 12 15.43 3.95 -16.62
C THR A 12 16.52 3.68 -15.58
N ARG A 13 17.40 4.66 -15.37
CA ARG A 13 18.35 4.68 -14.25
C ARG A 13 17.97 5.74 -13.24
N TYR A 14 17.99 5.35 -11.98
CA TYR A 14 17.63 6.17 -10.84
C TYR A 14 18.84 6.25 -9.92
N GLY A 15 19.49 7.41 -9.89
CA GLY A 15 20.52 7.72 -8.90
C GLY A 15 19.89 8.11 -7.57
N GLY A 16 20.55 7.74 -6.48
CA GLY A 16 20.14 8.07 -5.11
C GLY A 16 21.35 8.29 -4.20
N GLY A 17 21.26 9.30 -3.35
CA GLY A 17 22.22 9.57 -2.27
C GLY A 17 21.66 9.17 -0.90
N PRO A 18 22.33 9.57 0.19
CA PRO A 18 21.81 9.35 1.55
C PRO A 18 20.39 9.90 1.71
N GLY A 19 19.53 9.15 2.39
CA GLY A 19 18.14 9.55 2.63
C GLY A 19 17.23 9.44 1.40
N THR A 20 17.67 8.82 0.30
CA THR A 20 16.79 8.52 -0.84
C THR A 20 16.16 7.14 -0.70
N THR A 21 14.92 7.00 -1.17
CA THR A 21 14.22 5.71 -1.25
C THR A 21 13.87 5.43 -2.70
N ALA A 22 14.23 4.23 -3.17
CA ALA A 22 13.82 3.72 -4.46
C ALA A 22 13.03 2.41 -4.29
N LEU A 23 11.92 2.33 -5.00
CA LEU A 23 11.05 1.16 -5.08
C LEU A 23 11.34 0.38 -6.35
N SER A 24 11.49 -0.93 -6.21
CA SER A 24 11.65 -1.82 -7.35
C SER A 24 10.71 -3.01 -7.21
N VAL A 25 10.10 -3.42 -8.31
CA VAL A 25 9.36 -4.69 -8.38
C VAL A 25 10.32 -5.76 -8.88
N ALA A 26 10.40 -6.89 -8.18
CA ALA A 26 11.33 -7.98 -8.52
C ALA A 26 11.12 -8.50 -9.96
N ALA A 27 9.89 -8.48 -10.45
CA ALA A 27 9.53 -8.87 -11.81
C ALA A 27 10.24 -8.04 -12.90
N ASP A 28 10.63 -6.79 -12.58
CA ASP A 28 11.30 -5.89 -13.52
C ASP A 28 12.83 -6.09 -13.56
N GLN A 29 13.34 -7.13 -12.88
CA GLN A 29 14.75 -7.51 -12.77
C GLN A 29 15.69 -6.31 -12.51
N PRO A 30 15.48 -5.58 -11.39
CA PRO A 30 16.26 -4.40 -11.07
C PRO A 30 17.74 -4.74 -10.88
N ARG A 31 18.62 -3.96 -11.50
CA ARG A 31 20.06 -3.99 -11.27
C ARG A 31 20.44 -2.85 -10.33
N PHE A 32 21.11 -3.19 -9.23
CA PHE A 32 21.58 -2.21 -8.28
C PHE A 32 23.10 -2.09 -8.36
N HIS A 33 23.59 -0.87 -8.52
CA HIS A 33 25.00 -0.54 -8.40
C HIS A 33 25.22 0.23 -7.10
N TYR A 34 26.08 -0.30 -6.25
CA TYR A 34 26.40 0.30 -4.96
C TYR A 34 27.84 0.79 -4.98
N THR A 35 28.07 2.01 -4.47
CA THR A 35 29.44 2.41 -4.12
C THR A 35 29.92 1.63 -2.89
N PRO A 36 31.21 1.25 -2.79
CA PRO A 36 31.73 0.45 -1.68
C PRO A 36 31.53 1.05 -0.28
N ALA A 37 31.38 2.38 -0.17
CA ALA A 37 31.13 3.08 1.09
C ALA A 37 29.64 3.28 1.41
N GLY A 38 28.74 2.77 0.56
CA GLY A 38 27.29 2.93 0.72
C GLY A 38 26.70 1.83 1.59
N GLU A 39 26.00 2.23 2.65
CA GLU A 39 25.09 1.35 3.38
C GLU A 39 23.67 1.51 2.82
N VAL A 40 22.98 0.39 2.59
CA VAL A 40 21.63 0.39 2.02
C VAL A 40 20.75 -0.56 2.82
N LEU A 41 19.68 -0.02 3.38
CA LEU A 41 18.61 -0.81 3.97
C LEU A 41 17.71 -1.36 2.86
N LYS A 42 17.53 -2.69 2.81
CA LYS A 42 16.60 -3.35 1.90
C LYS A 42 15.40 -3.86 2.67
N VAL A 43 14.22 -3.35 2.32
CA VAL A 43 12.94 -3.86 2.81
C VAL A 43 12.28 -4.61 1.67
N GLN A 44 11.87 -5.85 1.94
CA GLN A 44 11.15 -6.68 0.98
C GLN A 44 9.74 -6.92 1.50
N LEU A 45 8.76 -6.61 0.67
CA LEU A 45 7.35 -6.87 0.92
C LEU A 45 6.84 -7.82 -0.17
N ASP A 46 6.00 -8.78 0.20
CA ASP A 46 5.37 -9.65 -0.79
C ASP A 46 4.36 -8.85 -1.61
N SER A 47 4.65 -8.70 -2.90
CA SER A 47 3.78 -8.01 -3.86
C SER A 47 2.32 -8.49 -3.84
N ARG A 48 2.07 -9.78 -3.53
CA ARG A 48 0.72 -10.34 -3.44
C ARG A 48 -0.01 -9.81 -2.21
N ARG A 49 0.69 -9.70 -1.07
CA ARG A 49 0.13 -9.17 0.17
C ARG A 49 -0.15 -7.68 0.07
N VAL A 50 0.81 -6.92 -0.47
CA VAL A 50 0.62 -5.48 -0.72
C VAL A 50 -0.58 -5.23 -1.63
N SER A 51 -0.71 -6.02 -2.70
CA SER A 51 -1.86 -5.91 -3.60
C SER A 51 -3.18 -6.31 -2.91
N ALA A 52 -3.18 -7.35 -2.08
CA ALA A 52 -4.34 -7.77 -1.29
C ALA A 52 -4.85 -6.68 -0.34
N VAL A 53 -3.93 -5.97 0.33
CA VAL A 53 -4.28 -4.83 1.18
C VAL A 53 -4.89 -3.71 0.34
N CYS A 54 -4.32 -3.39 -0.82
CA CYS A 54 -4.86 -2.39 -1.74
C CYS A 54 -6.29 -2.72 -2.19
N TRP A 55 -6.55 -3.96 -2.61
CA TRP A 55 -7.90 -4.40 -3.02
C TRP A 55 -8.90 -4.35 -1.88
N ARG A 56 -8.49 -4.74 -0.67
CA ARG A 56 -9.32 -4.65 0.53
C ARG A 56 -9.71 -3.20 0.84
N LEU A 57 -8.77 -2.27 0.75
CA LEU A 57 -9.04 -0.83 0.95
C LEU A 57 -9.97 -0.26 -0.13
N MET A 58 -9.82 -0.69 -1.38
CA MET A 58 -10.70 -0.30 -2.49
C MET A 58 -12.06 -1.00 -2.47
N GLN A 59 -12.24 -2.02 -1.62
CA GLN A 59 -13.40 -2.92 -1.59
C GLN A 59 -13.71 -3.59 -2.94
N ARG A 60 -12.70 -3.74 -3.80
CA ARG A 60 -12.83 -4.37 -5.12
C ARG A 60 -11.50 -4.94 -5.59
N GLN A 61 -11.56 -5.96 -6.44
CA GLN A 61 -10.37 -6.49 -7.11
C GLN A 61 -9.80 -5.47 -8.10
N GLY A 62 -8.48 -5.42 -8.19
CA GLY A 62 -7.78 -4.59 -9.15
C GLY A 62 -7.80 -5.22 -10.54
N GLN A 63 -7.94 -4.39 -11.57
CA GLN A 63 -7.97 -4.82 -12.97
C GLN A 63 -6.57 -5.02 -13.55
N GLN A 64 -5.56 -4.44 -12.90
CA GLN A 64 -4.15 -4.45 -13.28
C GLN A 64 -3.27 -4.75 -12.07
N ALA A 65 -2.05 -5.23 -12.30
CA ALA A 65 -1.07 -5.39 -11.24
C ALA A 65 -0.78 -4.04 -10.56
N LEU A 66 -0.61 -4.05 -9.24
CA LEU A 66 -0.20 -2.86 -8.49
C LEU A 66 1.21 -2.42 -8.95
N ARG A 67 1.36 -1.14 -9.28
CA ARG A 67 2.61 -0.54 -9.74
C ARG A 67 2.82 0.81 -9.06
N PHE A 68 3.92 0.91 -8.32
CA PHE A 68 4.38 2.14 -7.69
C PHE A 68 5.31 2.90 -8.61
N ASN A 69 5.34 4.22 -8.44
CA ASN A 69 6.43 5.03 -8.96
C ASN A 69 7.75 4.59 -8.30
N THR A 70 8.82 4.48 -9.09
CA THR A 70 10.11 3.97 -8.62
C THR A 70 10.82 4.90 -7.64
N GLN A 71 10.67 6.22 -7.77
CA GLN A 71 11.27 7.17 -6.84
C GLN A 71 10.22 7.80 -5.93
N MET A 72 10.54 7.92 -4.65
CA MET A 72 9.77 8.71 -3.71
C MET A 72 10.29 10.15 -3.75
N THR A 73 9.71 10.97 -4.62
CA THR A 73 10.16 12.34 -4.88
C THR A 73 9.54 13.39 -3.97
N ASP A 74 8.39 13.08 -3.34
CA ASP A 74 7.76 13.96 -2.36
C ASP A 74 8.58 13.97 -1.06
N PRO A 75 9.12 15.14 -0.62
CA PRO A 75 9.92 15.25 0.59
C PRO A 75 9.17 14.88 1.87
N GLU A 76 7.87 15.16 1.96
CA GLU A 76 7.09 14.79 3.16
C GLU A 76 6.86 13.28 3.24
N ALA A 77 6.43 12.67 2.13
CA ALA A 77 6.33 11.22 2.02
C ALA A 77 7.66 10.54 2.39
N LEU A 78 8.77 11.01 1.81
CA LEU A 78 10.10 10.48 2.08
C LEU A 78 10.48 10.58 3.55
N ARG A 79 10.23 11.72 4.18
CA ARG A 79 10.48 11.89 5.62
C ARG A 79 9.66 10.93 6.47
N ARG A 80 8.35 10.82 6.22
CA ARG A 80 7.46 9.91 6.97
C ARG A 80 7.89 8.45 6.80
N TRP A 81 8.27 8.07 5.59
CA TRP A 81 8.78 6.74 5.28
C TRP A 81 10.06 6.41 6.04
N LEU A 82 11.06 7.30 6.00
CA LEU A 82 12.33 7.09 6.70
C LEU A 82 12.13 7.01 8.21
N MET A 83 11.29 7.87 8.80
CA MET A 83 10.96 7.79 10.23
C MET A 83 10.33 6.45 10.62
N LEU A 84 9.45 5.92 9.77
CA LEU A 84 8.84 4.60 9.99
C LEU A 84 9.88 3.49 9.91
N LEU A 85 10.79 3.53 8.93
CA LEU A 85 11.87 2.56 8.80
C LEU A 85 12.82 2.59 10.00
N ASP A 86 13.22 3.77 10.45
CA ASP A 86 14.08 3.93 11.63
C ASP A 86 13.41 3.34 12.88
N PHE A 87 12.11 3.59 13.06
CA PHE A 87 11.33 2.98 14.15
C PHE A 87 11.30 1.45 14.06
N VAL A 88 11.01 0.90 12.87
CA VAL A 88 10.94 -0.55 12.65
C VAL A 88 12.30 -1.22 12.90
N VAL A 89 13.38 -0.65 12.37
CA VAL A 89 14.74 -1.20 12.55
C VAL A 89 15.14 -1.18 14.02
N SER A 90 14.90 -0.06 14.71
CA SER A 90 15.20 0.07 16.14
C SER A 90 14.41 -0.96 16.97
N THR A 91 13.11 -1.09 16.68
CA THR A 91 12.23 -2.02 17.39
C THR A 91 12.65 -3.48 17.18
N LEU A 92 12.97 -3.88 15.95
CA LEU A 92 13.31 -5.27 15.63
C LEU A 92 14.71 -5.66 16.10
N ASN A 93 15.66 -4.73 16.13
CA ASN A 93 17.02 -5.00 16.61
C ASN A 93 17.04 -5.26 18.12
N ASP A 94 16.23 -4.54 18.90
CA ASP A 94 16.22 -4.63 20.36
C ASP A 94 15.24 -5.67 20.92
N SER A 95 14.31 -6.18 20.10
CA SER A 95 13.34 -7.20 20.52
C SER A 95 13.95 -8.60 20.62
N ASP A 96 13.41 -9.49 21.45
CA ASP A 96 13.71 -10.94 21.38
C ASP A 96 13.04 -11.59 20.15
N ILE A 97 13.58 -12.70 19.66
CA ILE A 97 13.15 -13.48 18.49
C ILE A 97 11.65 -13.82 18.55
N ALA A 98 11.13 -14.25 19.71
CA ALA A 98 9.72 -14.59 19.85
C ALA A 98 8.81 -13.37 19.64
N LEU A 99 9.21 -12.23 20.20
CA LEU A 99 8.49 -10.97 20.02
C LEU A 99 8.62 -10.45 18.58
N ARG A 100 9.81 -10.51 17.98
CA ARG A 100 10.02 -10.15 16.56
C ARG A 100 9.10 -10.94 15.63
N THR A 101 9.01 -12.24 15.84
CA THR A 101 8.15 -13.13 15.05
C THR A 101 6.67 -12.73 15.17
N SER A 102 6.25 -12.32 16.37
CA SER A 102 4.88 -11.88 16.63
C SER A 102 4.59 -10.48 16.07
N LEU A 103 5.58 -9.58 16.06
CA LEU A 103 5.46 -8.22 15.55
C LEU A 103 5.55 -8.14 14.02
N ALA A 104 6.25 -9.08 13.37
CA ALA A 104 6.54 -9.03 11.94
C ALA A 104 5.28 -8.82 11.06
N PRO A 105 4.15 -9.53 11.26
CA PRO A 105 2.94 -9.30 10.45
C PRO A 105 2.37 -7.90 10.63
N SER A 106 2.34 -7.38 11.86
CA SER A 106 1.83 -6.04 12.15
C SER A 106 2.72 -4.94 11.57
N ILE A 107 4.04 -5.15 11.60
CA ILE A 107 5.02 -4.25 10.98
C ILE A 107 4.87 -4.29 9.45
N GLU A 108 4.74 -5.47 8.85
CA GLU A 108 4.53 -5.63 7.40
C GLU A 108 3.25 -4.94 6.94
N GLU A 109 2.16 -5.09 7.69
CA GLU A 109 0.89 -4.41 7.44
C GLU A 109 1.04 -2.89 7.55
N MET A 110 1.70 -2.39 8.60
CA MET A 110 1.94 -0.96 8.79
C MET A 110 2.78 -0.36 7.65
N LEU A 111 3.88 -1.01 7.29
CA LEU A 111 4.71 -0.61 6.15
C LEU A 111 3.91 -0.60 4.85
N THR A 112 3.07 -1.60 4.63
CA THR A 112 2.21 -1.72 3.44
C THR A 112 1.20 -0.59 3.37
N LEU A 113 0.48 -0.31 4.46
CA LEU A 113 -0.52 0.76 4.52
C LEU A 113 0.12 2.13 4.31
N THR A 114 1.23 2.40 5.00
CA THR A 114 1.96 3.66 4.82
C THR A 114 2.45 3.80 3.38
N LEU A 115 2.97 2.74 2.77
CA LEU A 115 3.45 2.80 1.39
C LEU A 115 2.32 3.10 0.39
N LEU A 116 1.16 2.48 0.55
CA LEU A 116 -0.03 2.74 -0.28
C LEU A 116 -0.56 4.17 -0.11
N ASP A 117 -0.41 4.76 1.08
CA ASP A 117 -0.85 6.13 1.36
C ASP A 117 0.09 7.18 0.74
N ILE A 118 1.41 7.02 0.95
CA ILE A 118 2.38 8.10 0.66
C ILE A 118 3.02 7.99 -0.71
N GLN A 119 3.16 6.79 -1.28
CA GLN A 119 3.87 6.60 -2.54
C GLN A 119 2.88 6.48 -3.69
N ALA A 120 3.04 7.33 -4.71
CA ALA A 120 2.18 7.28 -5.88
C ALA A 120 2.22 5.91 -6.58
N HIS A 121 1.03 5.39 -6.92
CA HIS A 121 0.81 4.14 -7.62
C HIS A 121 -0.43 4.23 -8.51
N ASN A 122 -0.61 3.27 -9.42
CA ASN A 122 -1.72 3.24 -10.39
C ASN A 122 -3.15 3.17 -9.80
N TYR A 123 -3.27 3.09 -8.47
CA TYR A 123 -4.55 3.06 -7.75
C TYR A 123 -4.69 4.18 -6.70
N SER A 124 -3.73 5.11 -6.61
CA SER A 124 -3.75 6.14 -5.56
C SER A 124 -5.03 6.99 -5.62
N ASP A 125 -5.51 7.30 -6.83
CA ASP A 125 -6.76 8.05 -6.98
C ASP A 125 -8.00 7.23 -6.62
N ALA A 126 -7.98 5.92 -6.88
CA ALA A 126 -9.06 5.03 -6.49
C ALA A 126 -9.15 4.83 -4.98
N LEU A 127 -8.02 4.90 -4.26
CA LEU A 127 -7.98 4.88 -2.79
C LEU A 127 -8.39 6.22 -2.17
N ARG A 128 -8.07 7.35 -2.82
CA ARG A 128 -8.48 8.69 -2.38
C ARG A 128 -9.95 9.00 -2.68
N SER A 129 -10.51 8.35 -3.69
CA SER A 129 -11.92 8.50 -4.03
C SER A 129 -12.76 7.79 -2.97
N PRO A 130 -13.77 8.45 -2.37
CA PRO A 130 -14.69 7.76 -1.48
C PRO A 130 -15.33 6.60 -2.26
N THR A 131 -15.22 5.39 -1.71
CA THR A 131 -15.83 4.17 -2.27
C THR A 131 -17.33 4.37 -2.30
N THR A 132 -17.88 4.70 -3.47
CA THR A 132 -19.32 4.78 -3.79
C THR A 132 -20.14 5.51 -2.71
N ASN A 133 -20.36 6.80 -2.92
CA ASN A 133 -21.43 7.53 -2.23
C ASN A 133 -22.76 6.83 -2.54
N ILE A 134 -23.19 5.88 -1.69
CA ILE A 134 -24.60 5.51 -1.60
C ILE A 134 -25.31 6.83 -1.35
N THR A 135 -26.10 7.29 -2.31
CA THR A 135 -26.79 8.56 -2.11
C THR A 135 -27.80 8.38 -0.97
N PRO A 136 -28.10 9.42 -0.18
CA PRO A 136 -29.13 9.32 0.86
C PRO A 136 -30.48 8.79 0.34
N LYS A 137 -30.76 9.02 -0.95
CA LYS A 137 -31.92 8.48 -1.66
C LYS A 137 -31.85 6.96 -1.81
N GLN A 138 -30.73 6.43 -2.29
CA GLN A 138 -30.54 4.98 -2.46
C GLN A 138 -30.59 4.25 -1.12
N LEU A 139 -30.00 4.85 -0.07
CA LEU A 139 -30.11 4.33 1.29
C LEU A 139 -31.56 4.33 1.79
N ARG A 140 -32.31 5.41 1.56
CA ARG A 140 -33.72 5.49 1.94
C ARG A 140 -34.56 4.44 1.20
N LEU A 141 -34.35 4.26 -0.10
CA LEU A 141 -35.06 3.23 -0.88
C LEU A 141 -34.78 1.81 -0.37
N ALA A 142 -33.53 1.51 0.00
CA ALA A 142 -33.18 0.23 0.62
C ALA A 142 -33.90 0.02 1.96
N ILE A 143 -33.91 1.04 2.83
CA ILE A 143 -34.57 1.00 4.14
C ILE A 143 -36.09 0.84 3.98
N ASP A 144 -36.72 1.68 3.15
CA ASP A 144 -38.17 1.64 2.90
C ASP A 144 -38.59 0.26 2.35
N PHE A 145 -37.77 -0.33 1.47
CA PHE A 145 -38.02 -1.66 0.93
C PHE A 145 -37.88 -2.76 1.99
N MET A 146 -36.85 -2.69 2.84
CA MET A 146 -36.67 -3.63 3.95
C MET A 146 -37.80 -3.54 4.97
N GLU A 147 -38.24 -2.33 5.32
CA GLU A 147 -39.34 -2.08 6.25
C GLU A 147 -40.68 -2.58 5.67
N ALA A 148 -40.94 -2.38 4.38
CA ALA A 148 -42.17 -2.84 3.73
C ALA A 148 -42.27 -4.38 3.60
N HIS A 149 -41.14 -5.08 3.66
CA HIS A 149 -41.07 -6.54 3.43
C HIS A 149 -40.44 -7.29 4.61
N PHE A 150 -40.49 -6.74 5.83
CA PHE A 150 -39.80 -7.28 7.00
C PHE A 150 -40.25 -8.69 7.43
N GLU A 151 -41.47 -9.09 7.07
CA GLU A 151 -42.02 -10.44 7.35
C GLU A 151 -41.59 -11.49 6.31
N GLN A 152 -40.86 -11.08 5.26
CA GLN A 152 -40.44 -11.94 4.16
C GLN A 152 -38.93 -12.19 4.23
N ALA A 153 -38.49 -13.36 3.77
CA ALA A 153 -37.07 -13.64 3.59
C ALA A 153 -36.52 -12.79 2.42
N LEU A 154 -35.85 -11.69 2.74
CA LEU A 154 -35.21 -10.82 1.77
C LEU A 154 -33.78 -11.26 1.49
N THR A 155 -33.39 -11.18 0.21
CA THR A 155 -32.01 -11.36 -0.22
C THR A 155 -31.33 -10.01 -0.45
N LEU A 156 -30.00 -9.97 -0.30
CA LEU A 156 -29.20 -8.78 -0.59
C LEU A 156 -29.35 -8.29 -2.04
N ALA A 157 -29.58 -9.19 -3.00
CA ALA A 157 -29.80 -8.84 -4.40
C ALA A 157 -31.12 -8.05 -4.60
N GLN A 158 -32.20 -8.46 -3.92
CA GLN A 158 -33.49 -7.76 -4.00
C GLN A 158 -33.42 -6.35 -3.41
N ILE A 159 -32.67 -6.17 -2.32
CA ILE A 159 -32.46 -4.86 -1.70
C ILE A 159 -31.63 -3.96 -2.64
N ALA A 160 -30.58 -4.51 -3.27
CA ALA A 160 -29.74 -3.78 -4.19
C ALA A 160 -30.49 -3.35 -5.47
N ASP A 161 -31.34 -4.22 -6.04
CA ASP A 161 -32.14 -3.91 -7.24
C ASP A 161 -33.12 -2.75 -7.01
N GLN A 162 -33.68 -2.63 -5.79
CA GLN A 162 -34.62 -1.55 -5.44
C GLN A 162 -33.92 -0.24 -5.06
N ALA A 163 -32.66 -0.32 -4.63
CA ALA A 163 -31.87 0.83 -4.20
C ALA A 163 -31.04 1.46 -5.33
N ASN A 164 -31.19 1.03 -6.58
CA ASN A 164 -30.43 1.50 -7.74
C ASN A 164 -31.18 2.60 -8.51
#